data_AF-A0A5D0MKJ1-F1
#
_entry.id   AF-A0A5D0MKJ1-F1
#
_cell.length_a   1.000
_cell.length_b   1.000
_cell.length_c   1.000
_cell.angle_alpha   90.00
_cell.angle_beta   90.00
_cell.angle_gamma   90.00
#
_symmetry.space_group_name_H-M   'P 1'
#
loop_
_entity.id
_entity.type
_entity.pdbx_description
1 polymer ?
#
loop_
_entity_poly.entity_id
_entity_poly.type
_entity_poly.pdbx_seq_one_letter_code
_entity_poly.pdbx_strand_id
1 'polypeptide(L)'
;MTETEFKEIKISFPPIFSTSKTEISDNKNNLDIFPLFVDYDFELLRPRGVSTRIDFFSLGKLTEFLENTDKINSIVYIKKSEFYLDNGFFLMDFKHLNANYDLFAENIHNLRFDKIYLEKSEFVKHQLFENKLDEVSVFFVEFI
;
A
#
# COMPACT_ATOMS: atom_id res chain seq x y z
N MET A 1 15.30 16.60 16.33
CA MET A 1 13.89 16.29 16.03
C MET A 1 13.68 16.56 14.55
N THR A 2 13.68 15.51 13.74
CA THR A 2 13.24 15.57 12.34
C THR A 2 11.73 15.45 12.34
N GLU A 3 11.02 16.51 11.93
CA GLU A 3 9.57 16.46 11.77
C GLU A 3 9.20 15.42 10.70
N THR A 4 8.26 14.53 11.01
CA THR A 4 7.67 13.62 10.03
C THR A 4 6.98 14.45 8.95
N GLU A 5 7.48 14.40 7.72
CA GLU A 5 6.86 15.11 6.59
C GLU A 5 5.57 14.39 6.20
N PHE A 6 4.43 15.06 6.41
CA PHE A 6 3.12 14.58 5.98
C PHE A 6 2.75 15.22 4.65
N LYS A 7 2.61 14.40 3.62
CA LYS A 7 2.19 14.88 2.30
C LYS A 7 1.20 13.92 1.66
N GLU A 8 0.14 14.50 1.12
CA GLU A 8 -0.81 13.78 0.29
C GLU A 8 -0.29 13.71 -1.14
N ILE A 9 -0.29 12.51 -1.71
CA ILE A 9 0.15 12.25 -3.08
C ILE A 9 -1.01 11.65 -3.85
N LYS A 10 -1.32 12.24 -5.01
CA LYS A 10 -2.32 11.69 -5.94
C LYS A 10 -1.62 10.89 -7.02
N ILE A 11 -2.09 9.66 -7.26
CA ILE A 11 -1.54 8.75 -8.25
C ILE A 11 -2.65 8.29 -9.17
N SER A 12 -2.47 8.49 -10.47
CA SER A 12 -3.37 7.96 -11.46
C SER A 12 -3.21 6.45 -11.59
N PHE A 13 -4.31 5.73 -11.48
CA PHE A 13 -4.32 4.30 -11.77
C PHE A 13 -4.29 4.08 -13.29
N PRO A 14 -3.56 3.07 -13.80
CA PRO A 14 -3.57 2.77 -15.23
C PRO A 14 -4.98 2.47 -15.74
N PRO A 15 -5.33 2.88 -16.98
CA PRO A 15 -6.65 2.67 -17.55
C PRO A 15 -6.95 1.18 -17.80
N ILE A 16 -8.23 0.79 -17.71
CA ILE A 16 -8.75 -0.59 -17.89
C ILE A 16 -8.37 -1.22 -19.23
N PHE A 17 -8.13 -0.39 -20.25
CA PHE A 17 -7.70 -0.82 -21.57
C PHE A 17 -6.44 -0.06 -21.98
N SER A 18 -5.24 -0.63 -21.76
CA SER A 18 -4.05 -0.17 -22.48
C SER A 18 -4.02 -0.87 -23.84
N THR A 19 -4.48 -0.22 -24.89
CA THR A 19 -4.16 -0.67 -26.24
C THR A 19 -2.64 -0.62 -26.41
N SER A 20 -2.03 -1.75 -26.72
CA SER A 20 -0.63 -1.80 -27.11
C SER A 20 -0.44 -0.95 -28.36
N LYS A 21 0.16 0.23 -28.23
CA LYS A 21 1.06 0.85 -29.20
C LYS A 21 1.62 2.16 -28.66
N THR A 22 2.95 2.17 -28.55
CA THR A 22 3.85 3.31 -28.74
C THR A 22 3.18 4.68 -28.89
N GLU A 23 3.28 5.49 -27.83
CA GLU A 23 3.61 6.90 -27.92
C GLU A 23 4.22 7.33 -26.57
N ILE A 24 5.43 7.89 -26.65
CA ILE A 24 6.12 8.52 -25.53
C ILE A 24 5.28 9.73 -25.15
N SER A 25 4.48 9.61 -24.10
CA SER A 25 4.03 10.76 -23.33
C SER A 25 4.70 10.66 -21.95
N ASP A 26 5.37 11.74 -21.55
CA ASP A 26 6.05 11.89 -20.26
C ASP A 26 5.06 11.96 -19.07
N ASN A 27 3.98 11.17 -19.09
CA ASN A 27 3.35 10.73 -17.87
C ASN A 27 4.15 9.52 -17.39
N LYS A 28 5.26 9.78 -16.69
CA LYS A 28 5.83 8.79 -15.76
C LYS A 28 4.69 8.33 -14.86
N ASN A 29 4.12 7.15 -15.17
CA ASN A 29 3.18 6.49 -14.29
C ASN A 29 3.87 6.38 -12.92
N ASN A 30 3.33 7.05 -11.90
CA ASN A 30 3.86 7.10 -10.54
C ASN A 30 3.68 5.73 -9.81
N LEU A 31 3.88 4.62 -10.52
CA LEU A 31 3.74 3.24 -10.04
C LEU A 31 5.04 2.69 -9.43
N ASP A 32 6.10 3.51 -9.42
CA ASP A 32 7.41 3.22 -8.82
C ASP A 32 7.48 3.55 -7.31
N ILE A 33 6.33 3.74 -6.66
CA ILE A 33 6.29 4.08 -5.23
C ILE A 33 6.52 2.84 -4.39
N PHE A 34 7.55 2.90 -3.54
CA PHE A 34 7.91 1.84 -2.60
C PHE A 34 8.59 2.44 -1.36
N PRO A 35 8.35 1.87 -0.16
CA PRO A 35 7.38 0.82 0.16
C PRO A 35 5.95 1.37 0.23
N LEU A 36 5.03 0.76 -0.53
CA LEU A 36 3.60 1.08 -0.52
C LEU A 36 2.83 0.07 0.30
N PHE A 37 2.04 0.55 1.27
CA PHE A 37 1.13 -0.23 2.08
C PHE A 37 -0.31 0.02 1.62
N VAL A 38 -1.02 -1.07 1.40
CA VAL A 38 -2.36 -1.12 0.81
C VAL A 38 -3.28 -1.83 1.80
N ASP A 39 -4.50 -1.31 1.96
CA ASP A 39 -5.49 -1.87 2.88
C ASP A 39 -6.07 -3.17 2.32
N TYR A 40 -6.21 -4.18 3.16
CA TYR A 40 -6.87 -5.44 2.84
C TYR A 40 -7.56 -6.02 4.08
N ASP A 41 -8.79 -6.51 3.92
CA ASP A 41 -9.57 -7.13 4.99
C ASP A 41 -9.17 -8.61 5.10
N PHE A 42 -8.22 -8.93 5.99
CA PHE A 42 -7.77 -10.31 6.18
C PHE A 42 -8.81 -11.17 6.90
N GLU A 43 -9.69 -10.56 7.72
CA GLU A 43 -10.77 -11.28 8.41
C GLU A 43 -11.81 -11.83 7.43
N LEU A 44 -12.19 -11.02 6.44
CA LEU A 44 -13.20 -11.36 5.44
C LEU A 44 -12.62 -11.81 4.09
N LEU A 45 -11.29 -11.89 3.98
CA LEU A 45 -10.56 -12.20 2.76
C LEU A 45 -11.05 -11.40 1.55
N ARG A 46 -11.14 -10.07 1.71
CA ARG A 46 -11.59 -9.20 0.63
C ARG A 46 -10.72 -7.95 0.49
N PRO A 47 -10.50 -7.49 -0.75
CA PRO A 47 -9.77 -6.27 -0.97
C PRO A 47 -10.59 -5.02 -0.57
N ARG A 48 -9.91 -3.98 -0.08
CA ARG A 48 -10.45 -2.65 0.24
C ARG A 48 -9.58 -1.55 -0.40
N GLY A 49 -10.20 -0.43 -0.76
CA GLY A 49 -9.46 0.71 -1.31
C GLY A 49 -8.69 0.34 -2.58
N VAL A 50 -7.36 0.49 -2.55
CA VAL A 50 -6.50 0.27 -3.73
C VAL A 50 -6.35 -1.21 -4.04
N SER A 51 -6.37 -2.09 -3.03
CA SER A 51 -6.33 -3.54 -3.29
C SER A 51 -7.52 -4.00 -4.12
N THR A 52 -8.68 -3.33 -4.07
CA THR A 52 -9.84 -3.68 -4.91
C THR A 52 -9.52 -3.45 -6.38
N ARG A 53 -8.86 -2.34 -6.69
CA ARG A 53 -8.39 -2.07 -8.05
C ARG A 53 -7.30 -3.07 -8.43
N ILE A 54 -6.31 -3.31 -7.56
CA ILE A 54 -5.26 -4.30 -7.84
C ILE A 54 -5.84 -5.68 -8.18
N ASP A 55 -6.79 -6.15 -7.38
CA ASP A 55 -7.41 -7.46 -7.57
C ASP A 55 -8.28 -7.49 -8.84
N PHE A 56 -9.04 -6.42 -9.11
CA PHE A 56 -9.84 -6.30 -10.34
C PHE A 56 -8.97 -6.38 -11.61
N PHE A 57 -7.89 -5.60 -11.67
CA PHE A 57 -7.00 -5.58 -12.83
C PHE A 57 -6.16 -6.86 -12.98
N SER A 58 -5.95 -7.59 -11.89
CA SER A 58 -5.29 -8.90 -11.91
C SER A 58 -6.26 -10.08 -12.06
N LEU A 59 -7.55 -9.82 -12.29
CA LEU A 59 -8.60 -10.83 -12.46
C LEU A 59 -8.79 -11.75 -11.25
N GLY A 60 -8.71 -11.21 -10.03
CA GLY A 60 -8.96 -11.94 -8.79
C GLY A 60 -7.75 -12.67 -8.21
N LYS A 61 -6.57 -12.54 -8.83
CA LYS A 61 -5.36 -13.25 -8.41
C LYS A 61 -4.90 -12.88 -6.99
N LEU A 62 -5.15 -11.66 -6.54
CA LEU A 62 -4.77 -11.25 -5.18
C LEU A 62 -5.61 -12.01 -4.16
N THR A 63 -6.93 -12.06 -4.38
CA THR A 63 -7.84 -12.81 -3.52
C THR A 63 -7.52 -14.31 -3.56
N GLU A 64 -7.32 -14.89 -4.74
CA GLU A 64 -6.93 -16.30 -4.91
C GLU A 64 -5.63 -16.64 -4.17
N PHE A 65 -4.61 -15.77 -4.27
CA PHE A 65 -3.34 -15.95 -3.56
C PHE A 65 -3.54 -16.01 -2.03
N LEU A 66 -4.40 -15.15 -1.49
CA LEU A 66 -4.62 -15.04 -0.05
C LEU A 66 -5.51 -16.14 0.49
N GLU A 67 -6.51 -16.60 -0.28
CA GLU A 67 -7.35 -17.76 0.07
C GLU A 67 -6.52 -19.05 0.23
N ASN A 68 -5.45 -19.18 -0.54
CA ASN A 68 -4.54 -20.32 -0.50
C ASN A 68 -3.39 -20.17 0.51
N THR A 69 -3.37 -19.09 1.29
CA THR A 69 -2.33 -18.82 2.28
C THR A 69 -2.85 -19.06 3.70
N ASP A 70 -2.12 -19.87 4.48
CA ASP A 70 -2.49 -20.13 5.87
C ASP A 70 -2.36 -18.85 6.73
N LYS A 71 -3.43 -18.57 7.51
CA LYS A 71 -3.54 -17.55 8.59
C LYS A 71 -2.55 -16.38 8.49
N ILE A 72 -2.93 -15.38 7.70
CA ILE A 72 -2.25 -14.09 7.70
C ILE A 72 -2.73 -13.27 8.90
N ASN A 73 -1.81 -12.93 9.79
CA ASN A 73 -2.07 -12.15 11.00
C ASN A 73 -1.27 -10.84 11.04
N SER A 74 -0.60 -10.48 9.94
CA SER A 74 0.35 -9.37 9.89
C SER A 74 0.49 -8.81 8.47
N ILE A 75 1.56 -8.03 8.24
CA ILE A 75 1.88 -7.40 6.96
C ILE A 75 2.35 -8.48 5.98
N VAL A 76 1.80 -8.50 4.77
CA VAL A 76 2.20 -9.42 3.69
C VAL A 76 2.86 -8.64 2.56
N TYR A 77 4.08 -9.00 2.19
CA TYR A 77 4.71 -8.43 1.00
C TYR A 77 4.29 -9.20 -0.26
N ILE A 78 3.70 -8.49 -1.21
CA ILE A 78 3.33 -8.98 -2.53
C ILE A 78 4.36 -8.53 -3.56
N LYS A 79 5.05 -9.50 -4.15
CA LYS A 79 6.06 -9.25 -5.17
C LYS A 79 5.40 -8.86 -6.50
N LYS A 80 6.03 -7.94 -7.23
CA LYS A 80 5.56 -7.37 -8.50
C LYS A 80 5.15 -8.35 -9.61
N SER A 81 5.61 -9.61 -9.58
CA SER A 81 5.56 -10.49 -10.76
C SER A 81 4.15 -10.77 -11.29
N GLU A 82 3.12 -10.49 -10.50
CA GLU A 82 1.72 -10.80 -10.82
C GLU A 82 0.81 -9.57 -10.86
N PHE A 83 1.36 -8.36 -10.62
CA PHE A 83 0.59 -7.12 -10.45
C PHE A 83 1.21 -5.96 -11.21
N TYR A 84 0.43 -4.92 -11.52
CA TYR A 84 0.85 -3.78 -12.35
C TYR A 84 1.79 -2.78 -11.64
N LEU A 85 2.19 -3.03 -10.39
CA LEU A 85 3.09 -2.16 -9.61
C LEU A 85 4.55 -2.56 -9.80
N ASP A 86 5.43 -1.60 -10.05
CA ASP A 86 6.82 -1.86 -10.48
C ASP A 86 7.70 -2.48 -9.39
N ASN A 87 7.43 -2.20 -8.12
CA ASN A 87 8.24 -2.62 -6.96
C ASN A 87 7.53 -3.61 -6.02
N GLY A 88 6.29 -4.01 -6.35
CA GLY A 88 5.41 -4.73 -5.42
C GLY A 88 4.83 -3.82 -4.35
N PHE A 89 4.14 -4.40 -3.38
CA PHE A 89 3.44 -3.65 -2.32
C PHE A 89 3.24 -4.52 -1.08
N PHE A 90 2.94 -3.89 0.04
CA PHE A 90 2.61 -4.53 1.30
C PHE A 90 1.10 -4.49 1.51
N LEU A 91 0.50 -5.62 1.82
CA LEU A 91 -0.88 -5.71 2.31
C LEU A 91 -0.89 -5.66 3.82
N MET A 92 -1.84 -4.91 4.37
CA MET A 92 -2.10 -4.86 5.80
C MET A 92 -3.57 -4.56 6.05
N ASP A 93 -4.14 -5.12 7.12
CA ASP A 93 -5.48 -4.74 7.56
C ASP A 93 -5.42 -3.47 8.41
N PHE A 94 -5.80 -2.35 7.79
CA PHE A 94 -5.69 -1.04 8.42
C PHE A 94 -6.65 -0.85 9.60
N LYS A 95 -7.74 -1.63 9.67
CA LYS A 95 -8.68 -1.65 10.81
C LYS A 95 -7.96 -1.96 12.12
N HIS A 96 -6.92 -2.80 12.07
CA HIS A 96 -6.16 -3.24 13.23
C HIS A 96 -4.91 -2.39 13.50
N LEU A 97 -4.60 -1.42 12.63
CA LEU A 97 -3.39 -0.61 12.76
C LEU A 97 -3.37 0.18 14.08
N ASN A 98 -4.51 0.75 14.49
CA ASN A 98 -4.61 1.48 15.77
C ASN A 98 -4.34 0.58 16.98
N ALA A 99 -4.86 -0.65 16.96
CA ALA A 99 -4.71 -1.59 18.07
C ALA A 99 -3.29 -2.18 18.15
N ASN A 100 -2.64 -2.35 17.01
CA ASN A 100 -1.32 -2.98 16.88
C ASN A 100 -0.24 -1.99 16.44
N TYR A 101 -0.42 -0.70 16.73
CA TYR A 101 0.45 0.36 16.20
C TYR A 101 1.91 0.19 16.62
N ASP A 102 2.17 -0.17 17.88
CA ASP A 102 3.53 -0.31 18.38
C ASP A 102 4.28 -1.45 17.64
N LEU A 103 3.58 -2.55 17.35
CA LEU A 103 4.11 -3.64 16.52
C LEU A 103 4.34 -3.20 15.07
N PHE A 104 3.43 -2.39 14.51
CA PHE A 104 3.63 -1.80 13.19
C PHE A 104 4.88 -0.92 13.16
N ALA A 105 5.03 0.00 14.12
CA ALA A 105 6.19 0.89 14.20
C ALA A 105 7.51 0.10 14.34
N GLU A 106 7.53 -0.91 15.21
CA GLU A 106 8.68 -1.82 15.35
C GLU A 106 9.04 -2.49 14.02
N ASN A 107 8.04 -3.02 13.30
CA ASN A 107 8.25 -3.62 11.99
C ASN A 107 8.83 -2.62 10.98
N ILE A 108 8.30 -1.40 10.92
CA ILE A 108 8.81 -0.36 10.01
C ILE A 108 10.27 0.00 10.33
N HIS A 109 10.62 0.18 11.61
CA HIS A 109 11.99 0.46 12.03
C HIS A 109 12.94 -0.70 11.71
N ASN A 110 12.51 -1.94 11.92
CA ASN A 110 13.30 -3.14 11.59
C ASN A 110 13.55 -3.29 10.09
N LEU A 111 12.62 -2.83 9.25
CA LEU A 111 12.76 -2.81 7.80
C LEU A 111 13.69 -1.70 7.30
N ARG A 112 14.07 -0.75 8.17
CA ARG A 112 15.02 0.35 7.89
C ARG A 112 14.63 1.24 6.72
N PHE A 113 13.33 1.48 6.56
CA PHE A 113 12.85 2.46 5.60
C PHE A 113 12.99 3.87 6.15
N ASP A 114 13.46 4.80 5.32
CA ASP A 114 13.51 6.24 5.57
C ASP A 114 12.16 6.91 5.32
N LYS A 115 11.32 6.29 4.48
CA LYS A 115 9.97 6.73 4.17
C LYS A 115 9.05 5.56 3.88
N ILE A 116 7.77 5.75 4.14
CA ILE A 116 6.71 4.81 3.78
C ILE A 116 5.54 5.53 3.14
N TYR A 117 4.81 4.80 2.30
CA TYR A 117 3.61 5.27 1.63
C TYR A 117 2.43 4.42 2.08
N LEU A 118 1.42 5.04 2.66
CA LEU A 118 0.19 4.39 3.09
C LEU A 118 -0.94 4.85 2.16
N GLU A 119 -1.75 3.92 1.64
CA GLU A 119 -2.98 4.37 0.98
C GLU A 119 -3.87 5.17 1.95
N LYS A 120 -4.61 6.14 1.43
CA LYS A 120 -5.67 6.79 2.21
C LYS A 120 -6.77 5.79 2.49
N SER A 121 -7.13 5.67 3.76
CA SER A 121 -8.18 4.78 4.24
C SER A 121 -8.94 5.45 5.39
N GLU A 122 -10.21 5.10 5.57
CA GLU A 122 -11.02 5.60 6.68
C GLU A 122 -10.51 5.13 8.06
N PHE A 123 -9.76 4.03 8.10
CA PHE A 123 -9.23 3.45 9.33
C PHE A 123 -7.94 4.12 9.81
N VAL A 124 -7.27 4.88 8.94
CA VAL A 124 -5.96 5.48 9.23
C VAL A 124 -6.06 6.99 9.20
N LYS A 125 -5.73 7.63 10.33
CA LYS A 125 -5.70 9.08 10.45
C LYS A 125 -4.28 9.57 10.64
N HIS A 126 -3.99 10.78 10.17
CA HIS A 126 -2.65 11.37 10.23
C HIS A 126 -2.14 11.47 11.67
N GLN A 127 -3.04 11.77 12.63
CA GLN A 127 -2.71 11.90 14.05
C GLN A 127 -2.12 10.63 14.67
N LEU A 128 -2.34 9.47 14.04
CA LEU A 128 -1.78 8.20 14.51
C LEU A 128 -0.24 8.19 14.49
N PHE A 129 0.38 8.97 13.60
CA PHE A 129 1.82 8.92 13.33
C PHE A 129 2.62 10.08 13.93
N GLU A 130 1.95 11.08 14.51
CA GLU A 130 2.56 12.37 14.88
C GLU A 130 3.68 12.28 15.94
N ASN A 131 3.91 11.13 16.60
CA ASN A 131 4.87 11.03 17.72
C ASN A 131 5.58 9.67 17.88
N LYS A 132 5.58 8.79 16.88
CA LYS A 132 6.05 7.39 17.08
C LYS A 132 6.82 6.74 15.93
N LEU A 133 6.97 7.43 14.80
CA LEU A 133 7.84 7.01 13.69
C LEU A 133 8.94 8.07 13.51
N ASP A 134 9.70 8.29 14.57
CA ASP A 134 10.83 9.21 14.53
C ASP A 134 11.78 8.72 13.41
N GLU A 135 12.21 9.64 12.54
CA GLU A 135 13.11 9.39 11.40
C GLU A 135 12.49 8.69 10.17
N VAL A 136 11.20 8.35 10.19
CA VAL A 136 10.51 7.78 9.00
C VAL A 136 9.45 8.75 8.49
N SER A 137 9.58 9.22 7.26
CA SER A 137 8.56 10.08 6.62
C SER A 137 7.34 9.24 6.19
N VAL A 138 6.13 9.71 6.51
CA VAL A 138 4.88 9.00 6.20
C VAL A 138 4.06 9.78 5.17
N PHE A 139 3.85 9.17 4.00
CA PHE A 139 3.10 9.75 2.91
C PHE A 139 1.75 9.08 2.76
N PHE A 140 0.67 9.86 2.68
CA PHE A 140 -0.67 9.34 2.42
C PHE A 140 -0.99 9.42 0.93
N VAL A 141 -1.36 8.29 0.35
CA VAL A 141 -1.51 8.14 -1.10
C VAL A 141 -2.96 7.95 -1.48
N GLU A 142 -3.46 8.83 -2.34
CA GLU A 142 -4.79 8.75 -2.93
C GLU A 142 -4.67 8.28 -4.37
N PHE A 143 -5.28 7.15 -4.69
CA PHE A 143 -5.32 6.62 -6.06
C PHE A 143 -6.58 7.13 -6.76
N ILE A 144 -6.37 7.95 -7.80
CA ILE A 144 -7.44 8.52 -8.64
C ILE A 144 -7.67 7.65 -9.86
#